data_AF-A0A1C3NYR8-F1
#
_entry.id   AF-A0A1C3NYR8-F1
#
_cell.length_a   1.000
_cell.length_b   1.000
_cell.length_c   1.000
_cell.angle_alpha   90.00
_cell.angle_beta   90.00
_cell.angle_gamma   90.00
#
_symmetry.space_group_name_H-M   'P 1'
#
loop_
_entity.id
_entity.type
_entity.pdbx_description
1 polymer ?
#
loop_
_entity_poly.entity_id
_entity_poly.type
_entity_poly.pdbx_seq_one_letter_code
_entity_poly.pdbx_strand_id
1 'polypeptide(L)' 'MRRFNTAGPCLSEYHYMVPALSRLPEAPGLVEQLGYFVVHAPRQTGKPTPSPKG' A
#
# COMPACT_ATOMS: atom_id res chain seq x y z
N MET A 1 11.24 -10.18 14.94
CA MET A 1 11.88 -9.51 13.78
C MET A 1 10.77 -9.00 12.87
N ARG A 2 10.84 -7.76 12.37
CA ARG A 2 9.81 -7.20 11.47
C ARG A 2 10.02 -7.67 10.03
N ARG A 3 8.98 -7.64 9.20
CA ARG A 3 9.02 -8.04 7.78
C ARG A 3 8.17 -7.14 6.89
N PHE A 4 8.44 -7.10 5.58
CA PHE A 4 7.54 -6.43 4.66
C PHE A 4 6.25 -7.25 4.48
N ASN A 5 5.11 -6.57 4.43
CA ASN A 5 3.85 -7.19 4.10
C ASN A 5 3.63 -7.16 2.59
N THR A 6 3.14 -8.27 2.03
CA THR A 6 2.84 -8.42 0.61
C THR A 6 1.35 -8.55 0.33
N ALA A 7 0.50 -8.69 1.34
CA ALA A 7 -0.96 -8.77 1.17
C ALA A 7 -1.72 -8.39 2.45
N GLY A 8 -2.92 -7.83 2.32
CA GLY A 8 -3.73 -7.42 3.48
C GLY A 8 -3.21 -6.16 4.19
N PRO A 9 -3.83 -5.76 5.31
CA PRO A 9 -3.47 -4.52 6.01
C PRO A 9 -2.08 -4.61 6.65
N CYS A 10 -1.35 -3.50 6.61
CA CYS A 10 -0.03 -3.40 7.22
C CYS A 10 -0.16 -3.11 8.72
N LEU A 11 0.21 -4.05 9.58
CA LEU A 11 0.24 -3.90 11.04
C LEU A 11 1.60 -3.36 11.50
N SER A 12 1.63 -2.17 12.10
CA SER A 12 2.87 -1.46 12.47
C SER A 12 3.74 -2.18 13.50
N GLU A 13 3.16 -3.05 14.31
CA GLU A 13 3.88 -3.86 15.30
C GLU A 13 4.72 -4.98 14.64
N TYR A 14 4.21 -5.54 13.55
CA TYR A 14 4.78 -6.71 12.88
C TYR A 14 5.51 -6.38 11.57
N HIS A 15 5.16 -5.27 10.93
CA HIS A 15 5.61 -4.95 9.58
C HIS A 15 6.55 -3.74 9.50
N TYR A 16 7.49 -3.80 8.55
CA TYR A 16 8.20 -2.60 8.12
C TYR A 16 7.25 -1.70 7.33
N MET A 17 7.02 -0.50 7.87
CA MET A 17 6.23 0.53 7.20
C MET A 17 7.17 1.63 6.71
N VAL A 18 6.97 2.05 5.46
CA VAL A 18 7.64 3.23 4.92
C VAL A 18 6.65 4.39 4.95
N PRO A 19 7.01 5.58 5.47
CA PRO A 19 6.12 6.73 5.49
C PRO A 19 5.53 7.01 4.10
N ALA A 20 4.20 7.06 4.00
CA ALA A 20 3.51 7.30 2.74
C ALA A 20 3.76 8.72 2.22
N LEU A 21 3.79 9.70 3.13
CA LEU A 21 3.97 11.12 2.84
C LEU A 21 5.29 11.43 2.11
N SER A 22 6.37 10.71 2.44
CA SER A 22 7.66 10.90 1.78
C SER A 22 7.62 10.58 0.28
N ARG A 23 6.63 9.82 -0.18
CA ARG A 23 6.43 9.49 -1.60
C ARG A 23 5.41 10.40 -2.31
N LEU A 24 4.66 11.20 -1.54
CA LEU A 24 3.57 12.06 -2.02
C LEU A 24 3.64 13.44 -1.35
N PRO A 25 4.72 14.22 -1.54
CA PRO A 25 4.93 15.48 -0.82
C PRO A 25 3.88 16.54 -1.13
N GLU A 26 3.22 16.48 -2.30
CA GLU A 26 2.20 17.46 -2.72
C GLU A 26 0.79 17.13 -2.20
N ALA A 27 0.55 15.88 -1.76
CA ALA A 27 -0.78 15.43 -1.35
C ALA A 27 -1.38 16.24 -0.17
N PRO A 28 -0.63 16.65 0.87
CA PRO A 28 -1.16 17.49 1.94
C PRO A 28 -1.76 18.80 1.44
N GLY A 29 -1.05 19.50 0.54
CA GLY A 29 -1.55 20.76 -0.03
C GLY A 29 -2.81 20.58 -0.87
N LEU A 30 -2.92 19.46 -1.60
CA LEU A 30 -4.14 19.13 -2.34
C LEU A 30 -5.32 18.84 -1.39
N VAL A 31 -5.10 18.17 -0.26
CA VAL A 31 -6.15 17.93 0.75
C VAL A 31 -6.62 19.23 1.39
N GLU A 32 -5.69 20.12 1.75
CA GLU A 32 -6.01 21.43 2.32
C GLU A 32 -6.86 22.29 1.37
N GLN A 33 -6.64 22.16 0.06
CA GLN A 33 -7.38 22.88 -0.98
C GLN A 33 -8.65 22.14 -1.45
N LEU A 34 -9.02 21.03 -0.80
CA LEU A 34 -10.14 20.15 -1.21
C LEU A 34 -10.02 19.65 -2.67
N GLY A 35 -8.78 19.52 -3.15
CA GLY A 35 -8.45 18.97 -4.45
C GLY A 35 -8.41 17.45 -4.47
N TYR A 36 -8.39 16.88 -5.67
CA TYR A 36 -8.31 15.43 -5.89
C TYR A 36 -6.94 15.03 -6.42
N PHE A 37 -6.43 13.88 -5.98
CA PHE A 37 -5.25 13.22 -6.55
C PHE A 37 -5.49 11.72 -6.69
N VAL A 38 -4.77 11.10 -7.62
CA VAL A 38 -4.84 9.66 -7.86
C VAL A 38 -3.49 9.04 -7.50
N VAL A 39 -3.52 8.02 -6.64
CA VAL A 39 -2.33 7.22 -6.34
C VAL A 39 -2.30 6.01 -7.26
N HIS A 40 -1.36 6.01 -8.21
CA HIS A 40 -1.11 4.84 -9.06
C HIS A 40 -0.21 3.85 -8.31
N ALA A 41 -0.80 2.79 -7.78
CA ALA A 41 -0.05 1.63 -7.31
C ALA A 41 -0.07 0.53 -8.40
N PRO A 42 1.04 -0.19 -8.62
CA PRO A 42 1.03 -1.35 -9.49
C PRO A 42 -0.02 -2.35 -9.00
N ARG A 43 -0.92 -2.79 -9.87
CA ARG A 43 -1.83 -3.90 -9.52
C ARG A 43 -0.97 -5.11 -9.19
N GLN A 44 -1.18 -5.69 -8.02
CA GLN A 44 -0.56 -6.94 -7.63
C GLN A 44 -1.08 -8.06 -8.56
N THR A 45 -0.41 -8.29 -9.69
CA THR A 45 -0.72 -9.36 -10.64
C THR A 45 -0.20 -10.69 -10.12
N GLY A 46 -0.68 -11.12 -8.95
CA GLY A 46 -0.59 -12.51 -8.53
C GLY A 46 -1.81 -13.24 -9.07
N LYS A 47 -1.63 -14.22 -9.97
CA LYS A 47 -2.67 -15.25 -10.14
C LYS A 47 -2.91 -15.85 -8.77
N PRO A 48 -4.16 -15.93 -8.25
CA PRO A 48 -4.42 -16.80 -7.11
C PRO A 48 -3.97 -18.21 -7.51
N THR A 49 -3.08 -18.79 -6.71
CA THR A 49 -2.59 -20.16 -6.85
C THR A 49 -3.79 -21.10 -7.06
N PRO A 50 -3.78 -22.03 -8.03
CA PRO A 50 -4.90 -22.94 -8.19
C PRO A 50 -5.00 -23.81 -6.93
N SER A 51 -6.14 -23.77 -6.25
CA SER A 51 -6.44 -24.74 -5.19
C SER A 51 -6.25 -26.15 -5.75
N PRO A 52 -5.53 -27.05 -5.05
CA PRO A 52 -5.50 -28.45 -5.43
C PRO A 52 -6.92 -29.01 -5.27
N LYS A 53 -7.52 -29.49 -6.35
CA LYS A 53 -8.72 -30.31 -6.26
C LYS A 53 -8.31 -31.68 -5.73
N GLY A 54 -8.77 -31.99 -4.52
CA GLY A 54 -9.02 -33.38 -4.11
C GLY A 54 -10.34 -33.88 -4.70
#